data_AF-A0A1W2TM00-F1
#
_entry.id   AF-A0A1W2TM00-F1
#
_cell.length_a   1.000
_cell.length_b   1.000
_cell.length_c   1.000
_cell.angle_alpha   90.00
_cell.angle_beta   90.00
_cell.angle_gamma   90.00
#
_symmetry.space_group_name_H-M   'P 1'
#
loop_
_entity.id
_entity.type
_entity.pdbx_description
1 polymer ?
#
loop_
_entity_poly.entity_id
_entity_poly.type
_entity_poly.pdbx_seq_one_letter_code
_entity_poly.pdbx_strand_id
1 'polypeptide(L)'
;MQPAFASTFIGLAAATVMMRQSAGEHSMGFIGCSMAENVAQGYVADGGKHMWGPYGTGGLVVQSWTNTNSAAWGQFDRQSAQYGKPSEVWVQVCIFQNPGATYDEVKQVVANARAHAAPGARIWITGQPVYPDNPTSCFLAGADGPQITVDLARKAGADAALNVTYPGDFKLMRGEVQDGCHANAAGQKSLGNQAIALWG
;
A
#
# COMPACT_ATOMS: atom_id res chain seq x y z
N MET A 1 42.66 32.84 -54.61
CA MET A 1 41.72 33.25 -53.55
C MET A 1 40.41 32.50 -53.74
N GLN A 2 40.14 31.51 -52.90
CA GLN A 2 38.78 31.05 -52.50
C GLN A 2 38.97 29.93 -51.45
N PRO A 3 38.29 29.99 -50.29
CA PRO A 3 38.53 29.07 -49.19
C PRO A 3 37.64 27.82 -49.24
N ALA A 4 38.15 26.73 -48.69
CA ALA A 4 37.45 25.47 -48.46
C ALA A 4 36.51 25.57 -47.25
N PHE A 5 35.30 25.03 -47.39
CA PHE A 5 34.32 24.91 -46.32
C PHE A 5 34.61 23.67 -45.46
N ALA A 6 34.75 23.86 -44.14
CA ALA A 6 34.77 22.78 -43.16
C ALA A 6 33.40 22.67 -42.50
N SER A 7 32.73 21.54 -42.70
CA SER A 7 31.46 21.20 -42.05
C SER A 7 31.69 20.81 -40.59
N THR A 8 31.09 21.54 -39.67
CA THR A 8 31.05 21.19 -38.25
C THR A 8 29.72 20.51 -37.93
N PHE A 9 29.75 19.23 -37.58
CA PHE A 9 28.59 18.54 -37.01
C PHE A 9 28.46 18.93 -35.53
N ILE A 10 27.38 19.63 -35.19
CA ILE A 10 26.97 19.86 -33.80
C ILE A 10 26.05 18.70 -33.40
N GLY A 11 26.56 17.79 -32.56
CA GLY A 11 25.72 16.80 -31.89
C GLY A 11 24.90 17.46 -30.80
N LEU A 12 23.57 17.50 -30.95
CA LEU A 12 22.67 17.82 -29.84
C LEU A 12 22.63 16.62 -28.88
N ALA A 13 23.28 16.76 -27.72
CA ALA A 13 23.01 15.91 -26.58
C ALA A 13 21.62 16.29 -26.03
N ALA A 14 20.63 15.41 -26.18
CA ALA A 14 19.35 15.53 -25.51
C ALA A 14 19.58 15.35 -24.00
N ALA A 15 19.50 16.44 -23.23
CA ALA A 15 19.48 16.37 -21.79
C ALA A 15 18.12 15.78 -21.36
N THR A 16 18.10 14.50 -21.02
CA THR A 16 16.99 13.88 -20.31
C THR A 16 16.89 14.52 -18.93
N VAL A 17 15.90 15.40 -18.76
CA VAL A 17 15.48 15.88 -17.44
C VAL A 17 14.88 14.68 -16.71
N MET A 18 15.71 13.93 -15.99
CA MET A 18 15.20 13.12 -14.89
C MET A 18 14.64 14.11 -13.87
N MET A 19 13.31 14.23 -13.80
CA MET A 19 12.65 14.80 -12.63
C MET A 19 13.25 14.07 -11.42
N ARG A 20 14.09 14.76 -10.65
CA ARG A 20 14.46 14.30 -9.32
C ARG A 20 13.17 14.33 -8.51
N GLN A 21 12.54 13.18 -8.40
CA GLN A 21 11.56 12.91 -7.36
C GLN A 21 12.19 13.37 -6.05
N SER A 22 11.54 14.27 -5.31
CA SER A 22 12.11 14.75 -4.06
C SER A 22 12.31 13.55 -3.15
N ALA A 23 13.49 13.43 -2.56
CA ALA A 23 13.80 12.32 -1.67
C ALA A 23 12.70 12.14 -0.62
N GLY A 24 12.03 10.98 -0.63
CA GLY A 24 10.98 10.61 0.32
C GLY A 24 9.52 10.72 -0.19
N GLU A 25 9.26 11.35 -1.33
CA GLU A 25 7.92 11.28 -1.97
C GLU A 25 7.75 9.94 -2.70
N HIS A 26 6.59 9.31 -2.54
CA HIS A 26 6.23 8.03 -3.15
C HIS A 26 7.27 6.91 -2.89
N SER A 27 7.96 6.96 -1.75
CA SER A 27 8.94 5.94 -1.36
C SER A 27 8.31 4.76 -0.59
N MET A 28 7.04 4.89 -0.18
CA MET A 28 6.26 3.82 0.41
C MET A 28 5.25 3.24 -0.59
N GLY A 29 5.39 1.97 -0.93
CA GLY A 29 4.35 1.21 -1.62
C GLY A 29 3.34 0.64 -0.62
N PHE A 30 2.18 0.22 -1.11
CA PHE A 30 1.24 -0.52 -0.28
C PHE A 30 0.67 -1.72 -1.02
N ILE A 31 0.20 -2.72 -0.27
CA ILE A 31 -0.63 -3.83 -0.75
C ILE A 31 -1.81 -4.01 0.20
N GLY A 32 -2.90 -4.57 -0.32
CA GLY A 32 -4.10 -4.79 0.50
C GLY A 32 -5.33 -5.07 -0.35
N CYS A 33 -6.44 -4.46 0.04
CA CYS A 33 -7.75 -4.61 -0.57
C CYS A 33 -8.41 -3.25 -0.84
N SER A 34 -9.72 -3.23 -1.12
CA SER A 34 -10.50 -1.99 -1.25
C SER A 34 -10.40 -1.05 -0.03
N MET A 35 -10.20 -1.58 1.18
CA MET A 35 -9.97 -0.75 2.36
C MET A 35 -8.60 -0.06 2.34
N ALA A 36 -7.57 -0.70 1.80
CA ALA A 36 -6.25 -0.07 1.61
C ALA A 36 -6.35 1.03 0.56
N GLU A 37 -7.13 0.79 -0.50
CA GLU A 37 -7.47 1.79 -1.50
C GLU A 37 -8.14 3.02 -0.86
N ASN A 38 -9.11 2.83 0.06
CA ASN A 38 -9.76 3.94 0.75
C ASN A 38 -8.79 4.73 1.64
N VAL A 39 -7.85 4.05 2.32
CA VAL A 39 -6.79 4.73 3.09
C VAL A 39 -5.92 5.55 2.14
N ALA A 40 -5.45 4.97 1.03
CA ALA A 40 -4.60 5.66 0.06
C ALA A 40 -5.31 6.86 -0.60
N GLN A 41 -6.60 6.72 -0.95
CA GLN A 41 -7.43 7.82 -1.46
C GLN A 41 -7.49 8.98 -0.48
N GLY A 42 -7.80 8.71 0.78
CA GLY A 42 -7.82 9.73 1.82
C GLY A 42 -6.46 10.37 2.07
N TYR A 43 -5.41 9.54 2.16
CA TYR A 43 -4.05 9.97 2.43
C TYR A 43 -3.57 11.00 1.40
N VAL A 44 -3.73 10.72 0.10
CA VAL A 44 -3.31 11.66 -0.95
C VAL A 44 -4.23 12.88 -1.03
N ALA A 45 -5.53 12.72 -0.78
CA ALA A 45 -6.49 13.83 -0.78
C ALA A 45 -6.19 14.86 0.31
N ASP A 46 -5.69 14.40 1.46
CA ASP A 46 -5.29 15.26 2.59
C ASP A 46 -3.80 15.67 2.54
N GLY A 47 -3.14 15.48 1.40
CA GLY A 47 -1.80 16.02 1.12
C GLY A 47 -0.63 15.13 1.55
N GLY A 48 -0.90 13.89 1.95
CA GLY A 48 0.14 12.89 2.16
C GLY A 48 0.91 12.59 0.86
N LYS A 49 2.24 12.53 0.94
CA LYS A 49 3.10 12.35 -0.24
C LYS A 49 4.09 11.20 -0.15
N HIS A 50 4.22 10.56 1.01
CA HIS A 50 5.19 9.51 1.24
C HIS A 50 4.75 8.17 0.61
N MET A 51 3.48 7.82 0.79
CA MET A 51 2.86 6.61 0.24
C MET A 51 2.34 6.83 -1.19
N TRP A 52 2.36 5.78 -2.01
CA TRP A 52 1.70 5.77 -3.32
C TRP A 52 0.20 6.07 -3.22
N GLY A 53 -0.32 6.69 -4.28
CA GLY A 53 -1.76 6.85 -4.46
C GLY A 53 -2.46 5.54 -4.81
N PRO A 54 -3.82 5.56 -4.82
CA PRO A 54 -4.65 4.42 -5.19
C PRO A 54 -4.30 3.88 -6.59
N TYR A 55 -4.23 2.56 -6.75
CA TYR A 55 -3.86 1.91 -8.01
C TYR A 55 -4.70 0.67 -8.37
N GLY A 56 -5.82 0.45 -7.67
CA GLY A 56 -6.81 -0.58 -8.03
C GLY A 56 -6.63 -1.91 -7.31
N THR A 57 -6.59 -1.88 -5.98
CA THR A 57 -6.50 -3.07 -5.10
C THR A 57 -7.87 -3.65 -4.67
N GLY A 58 -8.96 -3.15 -5.24
CA GLY A 58 -10.32 -3.58 -4.91
C GLY A 58 -10.55 -5.08 -5.12
N GLY A 59 -11.18 -5.73 -4.13
CA GLY A 59 -11.51 -7.17 -4.17
C GLY A 59 -10.32 -8.12 -3.95
N LEU A 60 -9.11 -7.61 -3.75
CA LEU A 60 -7.95 -8.41 -3.39
C LEU A 60 -7.96 -8.75 -1.89
N VAL A 61 -7.36 -9.88 -1.53
CA VAL A 61 -7.22 -10.36 -0.14
C VAL A 61 -5.85 -11.00 0.03
N VAL A 62 -5.48 -11.44 1.23
CA VAL A 62 -4.19 -12.10 1.52
C VAL A 62 -3.81 -13.12 0.43
N GLN A 63 -4.73 -13.98 0.01
CA GLN A 63 -4.49 -15.02 -1.01
C GLN A 63 -4.15 -14.46 -2.39
N SER A 64 -4.57 -13.23 -2.72
CA SER A 64 -4.18 -12.55 -3.96
C SER A 64 -2.67 -12.25 -4.01
N TRP A 65 -2.03 -12.16 -2.84
CA TRP A 65 -0.65 -11.71 -2.66
C TRP A 65 0.33 -12.84 -2.31
N THR A 66 -0.13 -14.08 -2.10
CA THR A 66 0.73 -15.22 -1.69
C THR A 66 1.54 -15.83 -2.84
N ASN A 67 1.11 -15.67 -4.09
CA ASN A 67 1.90 -16.04 -5.27
C ASN A 67 2.66 -14.80 -5.79
N THR A 68 3.99 -14.79 -5.75
CA THR A 68 4.83 -13.66 -6.20
C THR A 68 4.62 -13.26 -7.67
N ASN A 69 4.03 -14.14 -8.49
CA ASN A 69 3.76 -13.86 -9.90
C ASN A 69 2.27 -13.57 -10.18
N SER A 70 1.49 -13.25 -9.13
CA SER A 70 0.05 -12.98 -9.28
C SER A 70 -0.23 -11.67 -10.03
N ALA A 71 -1.44 -11.54 -10.55
CA ALA A 71 -1.90 -10.29 -11.16
C ALA A 71 -1.85 -9.10 -10.19
N ALA A 72 -2.02 -9.34 -8.88
CA ALA A 72 -1.91 -8.34 -7.83
C ALA A 72 -0.48 -7.79 -7.73
N TRP A 73 0.54 -8.65 -7.73
CA TRP A 73 1.93 -8.20 -7.81
C TRP A 73 2.24 -7.50 -9.13
N GLY A 74 1.63 -7.95 -10.24
CA GLY A 74 1.71 -7.23 -11.51
C GLY A 74 1.15 -5.79 -11.45
N GLN A 75 0.14 -5.50 -10.60
CA GLN A 75 -0.33 -4.13 -10.35
C GLN A 75 0.69 -3.33 -9.53
N PHE A 76 1.24 -3.93 -8.47
CA PHE A 76 2.26 -3.32 -7.62
C PHE A 76 3.53 -2.98 -8.43
N ASP A 77 3.98 -3.89 -9.30
CA ASP A 77 5.16 -3.70 -10.13
C ASP A 77 4.99 -2.56 -11.15
N ARG A 78 3.76 -2.30 -11.62
CA ARG A 78 3.48 -1.12 -12.45
C ARG A 78 3.66 0.18 -11.67
N GLN A 79 3.27 0.23 -10.40
CA GLN A 79 3.55 1.38 -9.54
C GLN A 79 5.04 1.53 -9.27
N SER A 80 5.73 0.42 -9.03
CA SER A 80 7.20 0.40 -8.87
C SER A 80 7.94 0.88 -10.12
N ALA A 81 7.42 0.59 -11.33
CA ALA A 81 7.97 1.10 -12.57
C ALA A 81 7.77 2.61 -12.74
N GLN A 82 6.70 3.16 -12.16
CA GLN A 82 6.38 4.59 -12.20
C GLN A 82 7.14 5.40 -11.14
N TYR A 83 7.21 4.91 -9.90
CA TYR A 83 7.76 5.65 -8.75
C TYR A 83 9.12 5.14 -8.26
N GLY A 84 9.63 4.06 -8.84
CA GLY A 84 10.79 3.31 -8.34
C GLY A 84 10.39 2.22 -7.35
N LYS A 85 11.29 1.24 -7.14
CA LYS A 85 11.10 0.21 -6.11
C LYS A 85 11.02 0.89 -4.73
N PRO A 86 9.99 0.62 -3.93
CA PRO A 86 9.79 1.35 -2.69
C PRO A 86 10.80 0.92 -1.62
N SER A 87 11.26 1.88 -0.81
CA SER A 87 12.07 1.63 0.38
C SER A 87 11.23 1.24 1.59
N GLU A 88 9.91 1.38 1.51
CA GLU A 88 8.96 0.96 2.53
C GLU A 88 7.73 0.31 1.89
N VAL A 89 7.17 -0.72 2.51
CA VAL A 89 5.89 -1.29 2.07
C VAL A 89 4.92 -1.38 3.24
N TRP A 90 3.73 -0.82 3.07
CA TRP A 90 2.62 -1.07 3.96
C TRP A 90 1.79 -2.27 3.48
N VAL A 91 1.64 -3.28 4.34
CA VAL A 91 0.81 -4.45 4.13
C VAL A 91 -0.46 -4.31 4.96
N GLN A 92 -1.61 -4.16 4.31
CA GLN A 92 -2.90 -4.33 4.97
C GLN A 92 -3.35 -5.79 4.84
N VAL A 93 -3.43 -6.50 5.97
CA VAL A 93 -4.00 -7.85 6.02
C VAL A 93 -5.50 -7.72 5.77
N CYS A 94 -5.95 -8.17 4.59
CA CYS A 94 -7.36 -8.17 4.20
C CYS A 94 -7.89 -9.57 3.92
N ILE A 95 -9.13 -9.83 4.32
CA ILE A 95 -9.80 -11.11 4.14
C ILE A 95 -11.24 -10.96 3.63
N PHE A 96 -11.77 -12.06 3.11
CA PHE A 96 -13.19 -12.34 3.12
C PHE A 96 -13.52 -13.38 4.19
N GLN A 97 -14.76 -13.40 4.69
CA GLN A 97 -15.17 -14.28 5.81
C GLN A 97 -14.88 -15.76 5.56
N ASN A 98 -14.87 -16.19 4.30
CA ASN A 98 -14.49 -17.53 3.87
C ASN A 98 -13.54 -17.39 2.67
N PRO A 99 -12.28 -17.86 2.75
CA PRO A 99 -11.73 -18.72 3.82
C PRO A 99 -11.09 -17.99 5.02
N GLY A 100 -11.12 -16.65 5.06
CA GLY A 100 -10.30 -15.89 6.02
C GLY A 100 -8.83 -15.83 5.60
N ALA A 101 -7.92 -15.76 6.57
CA ALA A 101 -6.47 -15.88 6.34
C ALA A 101 -5.79 -16.58 7.52
N THR A 102 -4.69 -17.26 7.20
CA THR A 102 -3.81 -17.91 8.15
C THR A 102 -2.56 -17.07 8.40
N TYR A 103 -1.88 -17.33 9.52
CA TYR A 103 -0.60 -16.68 9.81
C TYR A 103 0.50 -17.07 8.80
N ASP A 104 0.49 -18.28 8.27
CA ASP A 104 1.47 -18.72 7.27
C ASP A 104 1.31 -17.96 5.96
N GLU A 105 0.07 -17.69 5.52
CA GLU A 105 -0.18 -16.83 4.37
C GLU A 105 0.31 -15.40 4.62
N VAL A 106 0.10 -14.84 5.82
CA VAL A 106 0.63 -13.51 6.17
C VAL A 106 2.16 -13.47 6.10
N LYS A 107 2.86 -14.49 6.61
CA LYS A 107 4.32 -14.60 6.46
C LYS A 107 4.75 -14.64 4.99
N GLN A 108 4.02 -15.39 4.15
CA GLN A 108 4.29 -15.47 2.73
C GLN A 108 4.08 -14.12 2.03
N VAL A 109 3.02 -13.39 2.37
CA VAL A 109 2.77 -12.04 1.84
C VAL A 109 3.88 -11.07 2.22
N VAL A 110 4.37 -11.10 3.47
CA VAL A 110 5.51 -10.28 3.91
C VAL A 110 6.78 -10.65 3.13
N ALA A 111 7.06 -11.94 2.94
CA ALA A 111 8.21 -12.39 2.16
C ALA A 111 8.14 -11.90 0.70
N ASN A 112 6.96 -12.00 0.08
CA ASN A 112 6.73 -11.52 -1.28
C ASN A 112 6.86 -9.98 -1.35
N ALA A 113 6.32 -9.24 -0.39
CA ALA A 113 6.49 -7.78 -0.33
C ALA A 113 7.97 -7.37 -0.34
N ARG A 114 8.83 -8.10 0.37
CA ARG A 114 10.29 -7.87 0.34
C ARG A 114 10.90 -8.17 -1.02
N ALA A 115 10.43 -9.20 -1.73
CA ALA A 115 10.94 -9.55 -3.05
C ALA A 115 10.62 -8.49 -4.12
N HIS A 116 9.47 -7.81 -3.98
CA HIS A 116 9.04 -6.75 -4.90
C HIS A 116 9.57 -5.36 -4.52
N ALA A 117 9.98 -5.16 -3.26
CA ALA A 117 10.52 -3.88 -2.77
C ALA A 117 12.02 -3.69 -3.06
N ALA A 118 12.57 -2.53 -2.69
CA ALA A 118 14.00 -2.28 -2.69
C ALA A 118 14.72 -3.16 -1.63
N PRO A 119 16.00 -3.54 -1.84
CA PRO A 119 16.77 -4.26 -0.83
C PRO A 119 16.78 -3.51 0.51
N GLY A 120 16.49 -4.21 1.60
CA GLY A 120 16.44 -3.62 2.94
C GLY A 120 15.18 -2.80 3.24
N ALA A 121 14.14 -2.88 2.41
CA ALA A 121 12.90 -2.14 2.64
C ALA A 121 12.28 -2.41 4.02
N ARG A 122 11.76 -1.35 4.65
CA ARG A 122 10.95 -1.46 5.87
C ARG A 122 9.57 -1.98 5.51
N ILE A 123 9.00 -2.83 6.36
CA ILE A 123 7.64 -3.35 6.15
C ILE A 123 6.79 -2.94 7.36
N TRP A 124 5.71 -2.22 7.08
CA TRP A 124 4.65 -1.90 8.02
C TRP A 124 3.50 -2.88 7.80
N ILE A 125 2.87 -3.36 8.87
CA ILE A 125 1.74 -4.28 8.75
C ILE A 125 0.59 -3.84 9.65
N THR A 126 -0.62 -3.82 9.09
CA THR A 126 -1.86 -3.54 9.84
C THR A 126 -2.95 -4.52 9.44
N GLY A 127 -4.03 -4.60 10.23
CA GLY A 127 -5.27 -5.25 9.79
C GLY A 127 -6.13 -4.34 8.89
N GLN A 128 -7.25 -4.88 8.39
CA GLN A 128 -8.38 -4.07 7.91
C GLN A 128 -8.87 -3.14 9.03
N PRO A 129 -9.47 -1.98 8.71
CA PRO A 129 -10.02 -1.10 9.72
C PRO A 129 -11.05 -1.82 10.59
N VAL A 130 -10.96 -1.63 11.90
CA VAL A 130 -11.99 -2.06 12.84
C VAL A 130 -13.10 -1.00 12.93
N TYR A 131 -14.28 -1.42 13.40
CA TYR A 131 -15.48 -0.57 13.47
C TYR A 131 -15.95 -0.43 14.92
N PRO A 132 -15.36 0.48 15.73
CA PRO A 132 -15.56 0.49 17.18
C PRO A 132 -17.01 0.65 17.63
N ASP A 133 -17.81 1.42 16.87
CA ASP A 133 -19.22 1.71 17.14
C ASP A 133 -20.17 0.89 16.24
N ASN A 134 -19.64 0.00 15.41
CA ASN A 134 -20.42 -0.91 14.56
C ASN A 134 -19.62 -2.18 14.21
N PRO A 135 -19.26 -3.03 15.18
CA PRO A 135 -18.27 -4.10 14.97
C PRO A 135 -18.65 -5.09 13.87
N THR A 136 -19.94 -5.28 13.60
CA THR A 136 -20.45 -6.17 12.55
C THR A 136 -20.56 -5.49 11.19
N SER A 137 -19.98 -4.30 11.01
CA SER A 137 -20.18 -3.49 9.81
C SER A 137 -19.78 -4.28 8.57
N CYS A 138 -18.52 -4.74 8.48
CA CYS A 138 -17.98 -5.34 7.26
C CYS A 138 -18.49 -6.76 6.98
N PHE A 139 -19.60 -6.87 6.25
CA PHE A 139 -20.18 -8.17 5.85
C PHE A 139 -19.24 -9.01 4.97
N LEU A 140 -18.32 -8.37 4.23
CA LEU A 140 -17.36 -9.05 3.35
C LEU A 140 -16.35 -9.89 4.14
N ALA A 141 -15.82 -9.33 5.23
CA ALA A 141 -14.86 -10.00 6.11
C ALA A 141 -15.55 -10.84 7.20
N GLY A 142 -16.86 -10.64 7.41
CA GLY A 142 -17.60 -11.24 8.50
C GLY A 142 -17.44 -10.47 9.81
N ALA A 143 -18.26 -10.77 10.81
CA ALA A 143 -18.33 -10.00 12.05
C ALA A 143 -16.99 -9.89 12.79
N ASP A 144 -16.22 -10.98 12.83
CA ASP A 144 -14.92 -11.03 13.52
C ASP A 144 -13.74 -10.75 12.58
N GLY A 145 -13.99 -10.63 11.28
CA GLY A 145 -12.95 -10.56 10.27
C GLY A 145 -11.95 -9.42 10.49
N PRO A 146 -12.40 -8.16 10.66
CA PRO A 146 -11.50 -7.05 10.97
C PRO A 146 -10.61 -7.32 12.18
N GLN A 147 -11.15 -7.86 13.28
CA GLN A 147 -10.37 -8.17 14.48
C GLN A 147 -9.35 -9.29 14.23
N ILE A 148 -9.74 -10.34 13.49
CA ILE A 148 -8.82 -11.41 13.09
C ILE A 148 -7.62 -10.83 12.30
N THR A 149 -7.86 -9.90 11.38
CA THR A 149 -6.76 -9.28 10.61
C THR A 149 -5.84 -8.42 11.48
N VAL A 150 -6.38 -7.71 12.48
CA VAL A 150 -5.59 -6.98 13.47
C VAL A 150 -4.74 -7.93 14.30
N ASP A 151 -5.30 -9.04 14.76
CA ASP A 151 -4.58 -10.01 15.57
C ASP A 151 -3.46 -10.69 14.76
N LEU A 152 -3.68 -10.98 13.49
CA LEU A 152 -2.66 -11.47 12.56
C LEU A 152 -1.53 -10.44 12.35
N ALA A 153 -1.87 -9.17 12.12
CA ALA A 153 -0.89 -8.10 11.95
C ALA A 153 -0.06 -7.85 13.22
N ARG A 154 -0.71 -7.85 14.39
CA ARG A 154 -0.04 -7.72 15.69
C ARG A 154 0.89 -8.91 15.95
N LYS A 155 0.43 -10.13 15.64
CA LYS A 155 1.27 -11.33 15.73
C LYS A 155 2.50 -11.22 14.83
N ALA A 156 2.34 -10.73 13.59
CA ALA A 156 3.46 -10.51 12.69
C ALA A 156 4.44 -9.44 13.22
N GLY A 157 3.93 -8.34 13.78
CA GLY A 157 4.77 -7.31 14.39
C GLY A 157 5.53 -7.76 15.64
N ALA A 158 5.02 -8.76 16.36
CA ALA A 158 5.70 -9.38 17.50
C ALA A 158 6.72 -10.47 17.10
N ASP A 159 6.67 -10.93 15.85
CA ASP A 159 7.56 -11.97 15.32
C ASP A 159 8.87 -11.36 14.80
N ALA A 160 9.91 -11.43 15.63
CA ALA A 160 11.22 -10.89 15.31
C ALA A 160 11.81 -11.49 14.02
N ALA A 161 11.42 -12.70 13.61
CA ALA A 161 11.91 -13.31 12.38
C ALA A 161 11.35 -12.63 11.12
N LEU A 162 10.19 -11.97 11.21
CA LEU A 162 9.60 -11.23 10.09
C LEU A 162 10.18 -9.83 9.93
N ASN A 163 10.71 -9.25 11.01
CA ASN A 163 11.29 -7.90 11.03
C ASN A 163 10.34 -6.85 10.40
N VAL A 164 9.07 -6.89 10.80
CA VAL A 164 8.02 -5.95 10.38
C VAL A 164 7.57 -5.12 11.57
N THR A 165 7.02 -3.94 11.33
CA THR A 165 6.48 -3.08 12.39
C THR A 165 4.97 -3.02 12.29
N TYR A 166 4.27 -3.29 13.39
CA TYR A 166 2.84 -3.04 13.54
C TYR A 166 2.66 -1.67 14.22
N PRO A 167 2.24 -0.63 13.49
CA PRO A 167 2.25 0.75 14.01
C PRO A 167 0.96 1.11 14.76
N GLY A 168 -0.09 0.28 14.68
CA GLY A 168 -1.39 0.51 15.29
C GLY A 168 -2.54 0.04 14.41
N ASP A 169 -3.76 0.41 14.81
CA ASP A 169 -5.00 0.03 14.14
C ASP A 169 -5.61 1.21 13.39
N PHE A 170 -6.14 0.92 12.21
CA PHE A 170 -7.09 1.81 11.54
C PHE A 170 -8.49 1.61 12.11
N LYS A 171 -9.24 2.71 12.24
CA LYS A 171 -10.61 2.71 12.76
C LYS A 171 -11.53 3.44 11.79
N LEU A 172 -12.74 2.92 11.64
CA LEU A 172 -13.79 3.52 10.83
C LEU A 172 -15.12 3.54 11.60
N MET A 173 -15.65 4.72 11.86
CA MET A 173 -16.88 4.91 12.64
C MET A 173 -18.13 4.68 11.79
N ARG A 174 -19.29 4.42 12.41
CA ARG A 174 -20.55 4.13 11.68
C ARG A 174 -20.92 5.19 10.65
N GLY A 175 -20.74 6.48 10.99
CA GLY A 175 -21.02 7.61 10.08
C GLY A 175 -20.04 7.76 8.92
N GLU A 176 -18.94 7.00 8.95
CA GLU A 176 -17.86 7.02 7.97
C GLU A 176 -17.95 5.84 6.97
N VAL A 177 -18.93 4.94 7.15
CA VAL A 177 -19.15 3.76 6.30
C VAL A 177 -20.23 4.04 5.24
N GLN A 178 -20.02 3.57 4.01
CA GLN A 178 -20.95 3.74 2.89
C GLN A 178 -21.91 2.56 2.72
N ASP A 179 -21.39 1.34 2.73
CA ASP A 179 -22.11 0.15 2.23
C ASP A 179 -22.04 -1.05 3.18
N GLY A 180 -21.78 -0.78 4.47
CA GLY A 180 -21.49 -1.84 5.42
C GLY A 180 -20.14 -2.50 5.18
N CYS A 181 -19.14 -1.80 4.63
CA CYS A 181 -17.73 -2.13 4.84
C CYS A 181 -16.87 -0.92 4.46
N HIS A 182 -17.04 -0.43 3.23
CA HIS A 182 -16.18 0.59 2.66
C HIS A 182 -16.41 1.96 3.27
N ALA A 183 -15.36 2.77 3.26
CA ALA A 183 -15.43 4.14 3.71
C ALA A 183 -16.19 5.01 2.69
N ASN A 184 -17.08 5.86 3.19
CA ASN A 184 -17.60 7.00 2.43
C ASN A 184 -16.53 8.12 2.36
N ALA A 185 -16.85 9.28 1.77
CA ALA A 185 -15.89 10.39 1.65
C ALA A 185 -15.34 10.88 3.02
N ALA A 186 -16.19 10.94 4.06
CA ALA A 186 -15.76 11.30 5.41
C ALA A 186 -14.85 10.22 6.02
N GLY A 187 -15.14 8.95 5.75
CA GLY A 187 -14.31 7.83 6.18
C GLY A 187 -12.97 7.75 5.48
N GLN A 188 -12.92 8.01 4.17
CA GLN A 188 -11.66 8.09 3.43
C GLN A 188 -10.78 9.18 4.05
N LYS A 189 -11.36 10.36 4.31
CA LYS A 189 -10.67 11.43 5.03
C LYS A 189 -10.15 10.97 6.40
N SER A 190 -11.00 10.33 7.21
CA SER A 190 -10.63 9.83 8.54
C SER A 190 -9.46 8.83 8.49
N LEU A 191 -9.53 7.86 7.57
CA LEU A 191 -8.48 6.88 7.34
C LEU A 191 -7.19 7.50 6.79
N GLY A 192 -7.31 8.48 5.90
CA GLY A 192 -6.18 9.25 5.36
C GLY A 192 -5.42 10.00 6.46
N ASN A 193 -6.14 10.71 7.34
CA ASN A 193 -5.54 11.38 8.49
C ASN A 193 -4.85 10.42 9.47
N GLN A 194 -5.42 9.23 9.67
CA GLN A 194 -4.76 8.18 10.45
C GLN A 194 -3.45 7.74 9.78
N ALA A 195 -3.43 7.53 8.46
CA ALA A 195 -2.21 7.18 7.73
C ALA A 195 -1.16 8.30 7.75
N ILE A 196 -1.57 9.57 7.67
CA ILE A 196 -0.68 10.74 7.85
C ILE A 196 -0.11 10.76 9.28
N ALA A 197 -0.91 10.47 10.30
CA ALA A 197 -0.40 10.42 11.67
C ALA A 197 0.63 9.29 11.89
N LEU A 198 0.54 8.20 11.11
CA LEU A 198 1.49 7.08 11.20
C LEU A 198 2.76 7.30 10.37
N TRP A 199 2.65 7.90 9.18
CA TRP A 199 3.71 7.90 8.15
C TRP A 199 3.89 9.22 7.39
N GLY A 200 3.10 10.25 7.71
CA GLY A 200 3.11 11.55 7.04
C GLY A 200 4.30 12.43 7.38
#